data_AF-A0A3D1I9A2-F1
#
_entry.id   AF-A0A3D1I9A2-F1
#
_cell.length_a   1.000
_cell.length_b   1.000
_cell.length_c   1.000
_cell.angle_alpha   90.00
_cell.angle_beta   90.00
_cell.angle_gamma   90.00
#
_symmetry.space_group_name_H-M   'P 1'
#
loop_
_entity.id
_entity.type
_entity.pdbx_description
1 polymer ?
#
loop_
_entity_poly.entity_id
_entity_poly.type
_entity_poly.pdbx_seq_one_letter_code
_entity_poly.pdbx_strand_id
1 'polypeptide(L)'
;MPTADDFRPWSKAVWHGPILWHDDERGDPPRGGALDPADLLEYAAWVRSNLREWIEALDLDSEESGFPWYPVSKLEHQLVNLRHLGTHIGQLQERLYALGLDPRWRGRGETS
;
A
#
# COMPACT_ATOMS: atom_id res chain seq x y z
N MET A 1 -10.37 -18.20 -1.50
CA MET A 1 -9.94 -16.80 -1.67
C MET A 1 -10.52 -15.97 -0.56
N PRO A 2 -9.74 -15.11 0.11
CA PRO A 2 -10.27 -14.11 1.02
C PRO A 2 -11.27 -13.20 0.28
N THR A 3 -12.34 -12.85 0.96
CA THR A 3 -13.36 -11.91 0.51
C THR A 3 -13.13 -10.53 1.12
N ALA A 4 -13.88 -9.52 0.68
CA ALA A 4 -13.83 -8.19 1.31
C ALA A 4 -14.19 -8.26 2.81
N ASP A 5 -15.06 -9.19 3.22
CA ASP A 5 -15.48 -9.38 4.61
C ASP A 5 -14.39 -9.99 5.51
N ASP A 6 -13.39 -10.65 4.91
CA ASP A 6 -12.24 -11.21 5.62
C ASP A 6 -11.20 -10.13 5.94
N PHE A 7 -11.30 -8.96 5.32
CA PHE A 7 -10.36 -7.87 5.58
C PHE A 7 -10.47 -7.39 7.03
N ARG A 8 -9.32 -7.28 7.70
CA ARG A 8 -9.20 -6.68 9.01
C ARG A 8 -8.34 -5.44 8.87
N PRO A 9 -8.90 -4.24 9.04
CA PRO A 9 -8.14 -3.01 8.87
C PRO A 9 -7.16 -2.81 10.02
N TRP A 10 -6.14 -1.97 9.79
CA TRP A 10 -5.29 -1.45 10.85
C TRP A 10 -6.14 -0.72 11.92
N SER A 11 -5.71 -0.76 13.18
CA SER A 11 -6.46 -0.22 14.34
C SER A 11 -6.81 1.26 14.21
N LYS A 12 -6.01 2.04 13.48
CA LYS A 12 -6.21 3.48 13.23
C LYS A 12 -6.77 3.75 11.83
N ALA A 13 -7.25 2.73 11.12
CA ALA A 13 -7.83 2.91 9.79
C ALA A 13 -9.06 3.84 9.86
N VAL A 14 -9.06 4.83 8.99
CA VAL A 14 -10.19 5.74 8.82
C VAL A 14 -11.01 5.27 7.62
N TRP A 15 -12.23 4.82 7.91
CA TRP A 15 -13.23 4.61 6.87
C TRP A 15 -13.63 5.96 6.28
N HIS A 16 -13.72 6.05 4.95
CA HIS A 16 -13.96 7.32 4.24
C HIS A 16 -12.83 8.35 4.41
N GLY A 17 -11.57 7.89 4.51
CA GLY A 17 -10.41 8.78 4.36
C GLY A 17 -10.41 9.48 3.00
N PRO A 18 -9.75 10.65 2.86
CA PRO A 18 -9.73 11.38 1.60
C PRO A 18 -9.02 10.51 0.57
N ILE A 19 -9.73 10.14 -0.49
CA ILE A 19 -9.10 9.49 -1.63
C ILE A 19 -8.34 10.60 -2.37
N LEU A 20 -7.04 10.43 -2.60
CA LEU A 20 -6.18 11.39 -3.30
C LEU A 20 -6.71 11.85 -4.67
N TRP A 21 -7.71 11.17 -5.22
CA TRP A 21 -8.23 11.31 -6.58
C TRP A 21 -9.74 11.53 -6.64
N HIS A 22 -10.44 11.50 -5.50
CA HIS A 22 -11.86 11.78 -5.42
C HIS A 22 -12.08 12.62 -4.17
N ASP A 23 -12.48 13.87 -4.37
CA ASP A 23 -13.46 14.47 -3.46
C ASP A 23 -14.57 13.41 -3.35
N ASP A 24 -14.78 12.92 -2.14
CA ASP A 24 -15.74 11.88 -1.89
C ASP A 24 -17.07 12.24 -2.58
N GLU A 25 -17.77 11.28 -3.17
CA GLU A 25 -19.01 11.56 -3.91
C GLU A 25 -20.10 12.24 -3.06
N ARG A 26 -19.86 12.45 -1.75
CA ARG A 26 -20.75 13.07 -0.77
C ARG A 26 -20.26 14.40 -0.17
N GLY A 27 -19.02 14.84 -0.41
CA GLY A 27 -18.43 16.03 0.22
C GLY A 27 -18.18 15.93 1.74
N ASP A 28 -18.26 14.74 2.33
CA ASP A 28 -18.02 14.48 3.74
C ASP A 28 -16.52 14.61 4.08
N PRO A 29 -16.13 15.55 4.96
CA PRO A 29 -14.73 15.69 5.34
C PRO A 29 -14.27 14.42 6.06
N PRO A 30 -12.99 14.02 5.88
CA PRO A 30 -12.44 12.85 6.54
C PRO A 30 -12.66 12.91 8.05
N ARG A 31 -13.28 11.87 8.61
CA ARG A 31 -13.44 11.74 10.06
C ARG A 31 -12.17 11.15 10.66
N GLY A 32 -11.18 11.99 10.92
CA GLY A 32 -9.92 11.60 11.55
C GLY A 32 -8.92 12.75 11.50
N GLY A 33 -8.10 12.89 12.55
CA GLY A 33 -6.97 13.82 12.53
C GLY A 33 -5.92 13.39 11.48
N ALA A 34 -5.03 14.32 11.11
CA ALA A 34 -3.86 13.94 10.32
C ALA A 34 -3.03 12.91 11.10
N LEU A 35 -2.62 11.84 10.41
CA LEU A 35 -1.68 10.86 10.96
C LEU A 35 -0.31 11.52 11.15
N ASP A 36 0.34 11.24 12.27
CA ASP A 36 1.70 11.71 12.51
C ASP A 36 2.75 10.73 11.92
N PRO A 37 4.05 11.09 11.90
CA PRO A 37 5.08 10.19 11.39
C PRO A 37 5.18 8.85 12.13
N ALA A 38 4.86 8.79 13.42
CA ALA A 38 4.88 7.55 14.20
C ALA A 38 3.71 6.64 13.80
N ASP A 39 2.54 7.20 13.51
CA ASP A 39 1.40 6.49 12.94
C ASP A 39 1.76 5.82 11.61
N LEU A 40 2.47 6.52 10.72
CA LEU A 40 2.91 5.96 9.44
C LEU A 40 3.90 4.80 9.62
N LEU A 41 4.81 4.91 10.58
CA LEU A 41 5.74 3.83 10.91
C LEU A 41 5.04 2.62 11.53
N GLU A 42 4.04 2.85 12.39
CA GLU A 42 3.18 1.79 12.94
C GLU A 42 2.43 1.08 11.82
N TYR A 43 1.81 1.82 10.90
CA TYR A 43 1.13 1.25 9.74
C TYR A 43 2.07 0.43 8.85
N ALA A 44 3.27 0.94 8.55
CA ALA A 44 4.27 0.21 7.77
C ALA A 44 4.71 -1.09 8.47
N ALA A 45 4.85 -1.07 9.80
CA ALA A 45 5.15 -2.26 10.58
C ALA A 45 4.00 -3.28 10.55
N TRP A 46 2.75 -2.82 10.65
CA TRP A 46 1.55 -3.64 10.53
C TRP A 46 1.42 -4.28 9.14
N VAL A 47 1.62 -3.51 8.06
CA VAL A 47 1.65 -4.08 6.69
C VAL A 47 2.72 -5.17 6.59
N ARG A 48 3.94 -4.90 7.10
CA ARG A 48 5.05 -5.85 7.05
C ARG A 48 4.76 -7.14 7.84
N SER A 49 4.06 -7.07 8.98
CA SER A 49 3.74 -8.26 9.78
C SER A 49 2.71 -9.17 9.12
N ASN A 50 1.81 -8.62 8.30
CA ASN A 50 0.77 -9.38 7.63
C ASN A 50 1.14 -9.80 6.19
N LEU A 51 2.16 -9.17 5.60
CA LEU A 51 2.53 -9.32 4.19
C LEU A 51 2.69 -10.79 3.74
N ARG A 52 3.33 -11.62 4.57
CA ARG A 52 3.55 -13.03 4.24
C ARG A 52 2.23 -13.78 4.04
N GLU A 53 1.33 -13.68 5.00
CA GLU A 53 0.03 -14.36 4.97
C GLU A 53 -0.79 -13.89 3.77
N TRP A 54 -0.79 -12.58 3.48
CA TRP A 54 -1.50 -12.03 2.34
C TRP A 54 -0.96 -12.55 1.01
N ILE A 55 0.37 -12.62 0.84
CA ILE A 55 0.99 -13.18 -0.37
C ILE A 55 0.65 -14.66 -0.52
N GLU A 56 0.74 -15.43 0.56
CA GLU A 56 0.45 -16.87 0.55
C GLU A 56 -1.03 -17.17 0.24
N ALA A 57 -1.94 -16.24 0.50
CA ALA A 57 -3.37 -16.37 0.21
C ALA A 57 -3.80 -15.95 -1.21
N LEU A 58 -2.91 -15.38 -2.03
CA LEU A 58 -3.25 -14.91 -3.38
C LEU A 58 -3.40 -16.08 -4.38
N ASP A 59 -4.50 -16.06 -5.15
CA ASP A 59 -4.59 -16.84 -6.40
C ASP A 59 -3.85 -16.14 -7.52
N LEU A 60 -2.58 -16.48 -7.76
CA LEU A 60 -1.87 -15.86 -8.89
C LEU A 60 -2.38 -16.36 -10.25
N ASP A 61 -3.06 -17.50 -10.29
CA ASP A 61 -3.60 -18.10 -11.52
C ASP A 61 -5.01 -17.60 -11.88
N SER A 62 -5.62 -16.77 -11.01
CA SER A 62 -6.93 -16.16 -11.27
C SER A 62 -6.89 -15.22 -12.47
N GLU A 63 -7.82 -15.42 -13.40
CA GLU A 63 -8.09 -14.51 -14.52
C GLU A 63 -8.67 -13.16 -14.06
N GLU A 64 -9.20 -13.10 -12.83
CA GLU A 64 -9.74 -11.88 -12.24
C GLU A 64 -8.74 -11.21 -11.27
N SER A 65 -8.53 -9.90 -11.43
CA SER A 65 -7.72 -9.07 -10.53
C SER A 65 -8.33 -8.84 -9.14
N GLY A 66 -9.65 -9.05 -9.01
CA GLY A 66 -10.47 -8.63 -7.86
C GLY A 66 -11.02 -7.20 -7.96
N PHE A 67 -10.74 -6.49 -9.07
CA PHE A 67 -11.32 -5.17 -9.37
C PHE A 67 -12.20 -5.29 -10.62
N PRO A 68 -13.54 -5.19 -10.49
CA PRO A 68 -14.47 -5.38 -11.62
C PRO A 68 -14.23 -4.44 -12.81
N TRP A 69 -13.63 -3.28 -12.56
CA TRP A 69 -13.33 -2.26 -13.56
C TRP A 69 -11.93 -2.42 -14.19
N TYR A 70 -11.11 -3.37 -13.74
CA TYR A 70 -9.73 -3.54 -14.21
C TYR A 70 -9.51 -4.92 -14.86
N PRO A 71 -9.57 -5.01 -16.21
CA PRO A 71 -9.58 -6.28 -16.94
C PRO A 71 -8.16 -6.82 -17.14
N VAL A 72 -7.55 -7.27 -16.05
CA VAL A 72 -6.26 -7.97 -16.05
C VAL A 72 -6.30 -9.16 -15.09
N SER A 73 -5.44 -10.14 -15.29
CA SER A 73 -5.28 -11.27 -14.36
C SER A 73 -4.74 -10.83 -13.00
N LYS A 74 -4.86 -11.67 -11.98
CA LYS A 74 -4.29 -11.37 -10.65
C LYS A 74 -2.78 -11.19 -10.71
N LEU A 75 -2.06 -12.03 -11.46
CA LEU A 75 -0.61 -11.94 -11.60
C LEU A 75 -0.20 -10.60 -12.24
N GLU A 76 -0.82 -10.21 -13.36
CA GLU A 76 -0.54 -8.94 -14.02
C GLU A 76 -0.82 -7.76 -13.09
N HIS A 77 -1.93 -7.81 -12.33
CA HIS A 77 -2.25 -6.79 -11.35
C HIS A 77 -1.15 -6.68 -10.26
N GLN A 78 -0.58 -7.79 -9.78
CA GLN A 78 0.54 -7.72 -8.83
C GLN A 78 1.82 -7.14 -9.45
N LEU A 79 2.11 -7.43 -10.71
CA LEU A 79 3.24 -6.81 -11.43
C LEU A 79 3.04 -5.29 -11.57
N VAL A 80 1.82 -4.84 -11.85
CA VAL A 80 1.45 -3.42 -11.87
C VAL A 80 1.65 -2.79 -10.49
N ASN A 81 1.23 -3.46 -9.41
CA ASN A 81 1.45 -2.97 -8.04
C ASN A 81 2.93 -2.84 -7.70
N LEU A 82 3.78 -3.80 -8.09
CA LEU A 82 5.23 -3.73 -7.88
C LEU A 82 5.85 -2.54 -8.64
N ARG A 83 5.43 -2.32 -9.89
CA ARG A 83 5.87 -1.14 -10.68
C ARG A 83 5.44 0.16 -10.01
N HIS A 84 4.18 0.25 -9.59
CA HIS A 84 3.63 1.45 -8.95
C HIS A 84 4.34 1.76 -7.62
N LEU A 85 4.62 0.73 -6.81
CA LEU A 85 5.42 0.86 -5.59
C LEU A 85 6.81 1.39 -5.92
N GLY A 86 7.48 0.84 -6.93
CA GLY A 86 8.80 1.32 -7.37
C GLY A 86 8.80 2.81 -7.74
N THR A 87 7.78 3.29 -8.46
CA THR A 87 7.61 4.70 -8.78
C THR A 87 7.52 5.57 -7.51
N HIS A 88 6.69 5.19 -6.55
CA HIS A 88 6.53 5.96 -5.31
C HIS A 88 7.75 5.91 -4.40
N ILE A 89 8.51 4.81 -4.38
CA ILE A 89 9.77 4.76 -3.64
C ILE A 89 10.78 5.73 -4.26
N GLY A 90 10.86 5.82 -5.59
CA GLY A 90 11.70 6.82 -6.27
C GLY A 90 11.33 8.25 -5.87
N GLN A 91 10.03 8.59 -5.88
CA GLN A 91 9.54 9.90 -5.44
C GLN A 91 9.86 10.19 -3.96
N LEU A 92 9.80 9.17 -3.10
CA LEU A 92 10.20 9.31 -1.69
C LEU A 92 11.70 9.59 -1.58
N GLN A 93 12.54 8.90 -2.34
CA GLN A 93 13.99 9.13 -2.37
C GLN A 93 14.32 10.56 -2.82
N GLU A 94 13.67 11.06 -3.88
CA GLU A 94 13.85 12.44 -4.35
C GLU A 94 13.54 13.47 -3.26
N ARG A 95 12.48 13.23 -2.47
CA ARG A 95 12.14 14.09 -1.32
C ARG A 95 13.18 14.03 -0.20
N LEU A 96 13.73 12.84 0.07
CA LEU A 96 14.80 12.68 1.06
C LEU A 96 16.08 13.38 0.61
N TYR A 97 16.42 13.30 -0.67
CA TYR A 97 17.55 14.04 -1.27
C TYR A 97 17.39 15.55 -1.16
N ALA A 98 16.18 16.08 -1.38
CA ALA A 98 15.91 17.50 -1.18
C ALA A 98 16.13 17.98 0.27
N LEU A 99 16.08 17.06 1.23
CA LEU A 99 16.38 17.31 2.65
C LEU A 99 17.85 17.02 3.02
N GLY A 100 18.70 16.66 2.06
CA GLY A 100 20.10 16.29 2.28
C GLY A 100 20.29 14.90 2.92
N LEU A 101 19.25 14.07 2.92
CA LEU A 101 19.30 12.70 3.43
C LEU A 101 19.56 11.73 2.28
N ASP A 102 20.62 10.93 2.34
CA ASP A 102 20.93 9.89 1.33
C ASP A 102 20.69 8.48 1.89
N PRO A 103 19.54 7.84 1.59
CA PRO A 103 19.23 6.51 2.10
C PRO A 103 20.09 5.47 1.42
N ARG A 104 20.80 4.66 2.21
CA ARG A 104 21.51 3.49 1.69
C ARG A 104 20.53 2.42 1.24
N TRP A 105 20.43 2.23 -0.07
CA TRP A 105 19.73 1.10 -0.66
C TRP A 105 20.39 -0.23 -0.27
N ARG A 106 19.58 -1.19 0.19
CA ARG A 106 20.04 -2.53 0.57
C ARG A 106 19.64 -3.53 -0.51
N GLY A 107 20.63 -4.24 -1.06
CA GLY A 107 20.42 -5.36 -1.97
C GLY A 107 20.40 -6.71 -1.24
N ARG A 108 19.93 -7.77 -1.91
CA ARG A 108 20.10 -9.15 -1.40
C ARG A 108 21.60 -9.46 -1.27
N GLY A 109 22.07 -9.72 -0.05
CA GLY A 109 23.45 -10.14 0.24
C GLY A 109 24.21 -9.22 1.20
N GLU A 110 23.68 -8.05 1.54
CA GLU A 110 24.30 -7.21 2.57
C GLU A 110 23.83 -7.66 3.96
N THR A 111 24.68 -8.37 4.70
CA THR A 111 24.48 -8.66 6.13
C THR A 111 24.59 -7.37 6.96
N SER A 112 23.79 -7.31 8.04
CA SER A 112 23.80 -6.24 9.05
C SER A 112 25.18 -5.98 9.64
#